data_AF-A0A6F8X0G1-F1
#
_entry.id   AF-A0A6F8X0G1-F1
#
_cell.length_a   1.000
_cell.length_b   1.000
_cell.length_c   1.000
_cell.angle_alpha   90.00
_cell.angle_beta   90.00
_cell.angle_gamma   90.00
#
_symmetry.space_group_name_H-M   'P 1'
#
loop_
_entity.id
_entity.type
_entity.pdbx_description
1 polymer ?
#
loop_
_entity_poly.entity_id
_entity_poly.type
_entity_poly.pdbx_seq_one_letter_code
_entity_poly.pdbx_strand_id
1 'polypeptide(L)' 'TCNPGINTETGKPVGMDAQVTDFFSWVNVFDYNKKMADQKFKDFKHATTGAALSKLQHPDTESFWGSKHEKAGVECK' A
#
# COMPACT_ATOMS: atom_id res chain seq x y z
N THR A 1 19.66 0.23 -10.16
CA THR A 1 18.51 -0.62 -9.79
C THR A 1 17.35 0.28 -9.40
N CYS A 2 16.18 0.12 -10.01
CA CYS A 2 15.00 0.98 -9.77
C CYS A 2 14.30 0.65 -8.45
N ASN A 3 14.92 0.96 -7.30
CA ASN A 3 14.38 0.79 -5.93
C ASN A 3 13.25 -0.26 -5.80
N PRO A 4 13.60 -1.55 -5.93
CA PRO A 4 12.61 -2.62 -5.85
C PRO A 4 12.00 -2.66 -4.46
N GLY A 5 10.73 -3.07 -4.39
CA GLY A 5 10.09 -3.40 -3.12
C GLY A 5 10.77 -4.58 -2.42
N ILE A 6 10.29 -4.92 -1.23
CA ILE A 6 10.91 -5.89 -0.33
C ILE A 6 9.87 -6.96 0.02
N ASN A 7 10.22 -8.21 -0.24
CA ASN A 7 9.46 -9.34 0.26
C ASN A 7 9.75 -9.50 1.76
N THR A 8 8.74 -9.37 2.62
CA THR A 8 8.92 -9.33 4.08
C THR A 8 9.23 -10.69 4.70
N GLU A 9 8.96 -11.79 4.00
CA GLU A 9 9.26 -13.15 4.45
C GLU A 9 10.72 -13.53 4.17
N THR A 10 11.25 -13.11 3.01
CA THR A 10 12.60 -13.49 2.55
C THR A 10 13.63 -12.37 2.65
N GLY A 11 13.18 -11.13 2.81
CA GLY A 11 14.03 -9.92 2.75
C GLY A 11 14.58 -9.60 1.35
N LYS A 12 14.18 -10.37 0.33
CA LYS A 12 14.69 -10.21 -1.05
C LYS A 12 13.96 -9.07 -1.79
N PRO A 13 14.63 -8.45 -2.78
CA PRO A 13 13.98 -7.52 -3.69
C PRO A 13 12.81 -8.16 -4.44
N VAL A 14 11.73 -7.41 -4.61
CA VAL A 14 10.60 -7.76 -5.48
C VAL A 14 10.79 -7.04 -6.81
N GLY A 15 10.95 -7.82 -7.89
CA GLY A 15 11.10 -7.32 -9.25
C GLY A 15 9.75 -6.93 -9.88
N MET A 16 9.82 -6.18 -10.99
CA MET A 16 8.65 -5.70 -11.76
C MET A 16 7.91 -6.83 -12.49
N ASP A 17 8.44 -8.05 -12.47
CA ASP A 17 7.80 -9.26 -12.96
C ASP A 17 6.78 -9.85 -11.97
N ALA A 18 6.80 -9.42 -10.70
CA ALA A 18 5.87 -9.88 -9.69
C ALA A 18 4.53 -9.13 -9.76
N GLN A 19 3.41 -9.85 -9.66
CA GLN A 19 2.06 -9.26 -9.71
C GLN A 19 1.86 -8.12 -8.68
N VAL A 20 2.51 -8.21 -7.51
CA VAL A 20 2.40 -7.20 -6.44
C VAL A 20 2.97 -5.82 -6.81
N THR A 21 3.72 -5.69 -7.92
CA THR A 21 4.21 -4.37 -8.39
C THR A 21 3.16 -3.58 -9.18
N ASP A 22 2.05 -4.20 -9.55
CA ASP A 22 0.84 -3.54 -10.05
C ASP A 22 -0.36 -4.02 -9.22
N PHE A 23 -0.54 -3.38 -8.06
CA PHE A 23 -1.48 -3.83 -7.06
C PHE A 23 -2.21 -2.67 -6.40
N PHE A 24 -3.53 -2.74 -6.41
CA PHE A 24 -4.41 -1.83 -5.70
C PHE A 24 -4.83 -2.49 -4.40
N SER A 25 -4.41 -1.93 -3.25
CA SER A 25 -4.76 -2.48 -1.94
C SER A 25 -6.26 -2.49 -1.69
N TRP A 26 -6.96 -1.46 -2.21
CA TRP A 26 -8.43 -1.34 -2.23
C TRP A 26 -9.07 -1.55 -0.85
N VAL A 27 -8.43 -0.98 0.17
CA VAL A 27 -8.85 -1.03 1.56
C VAL A 27 -8.59 0.33 2.20
N ASN A 28 -9.40 0.70 3.19
CA ASN A 28 -9.14 1.92 3.96
C ASN A 28 -7.86 1.79 4.81
N VAL A 29 -7.45 2.90 5.43
CA VAL A 29 -6.22 2.98 6.21
C VAL A 29 -6.13 1.99 7.38
N PHE A 30 -7.26 1.62 7.99
CA PHE A 30 -7.28 0.71 9.14
C PHE A 30 -6.99 -0.73 8.76
N ASP A 31 -7.31 -1.12 7.53
CA ASP A 31 -7.08 -2.47 6.99
C ASP A 31 -5.79 -2.58 6.15
N TYR A 32 -5.18 -1.44 5.78
CA TYR A 32 -4.02 -1.40 4.89
C TYR A 32 -2.85 -2.27 5.36
N ASN A 33 -2.48 -2.20 6.64
CA ASN A 33 -1.34 -2.97 7.16
C ASN A 33 -1.57 -4.49 7.05
N LYS A 34 -2.80 -4.95 7.31
CA LYS A 34 -3.15 -6.36 7.18
C LYS A 34 -3.08 -6.79 5.71
N LYS A 35 -3.69 -6.01 4.81
CA LYS A 35 -3.68 -6.28 3.36
C LYS A 35 -2.27 -6.41 2.79
N MET A 36 -1.36 -5.52 3.18
CA MET A 36 0.02 -5.56 2.71
C MET A 36 0.86 -6.66 3.37
N ALA A 37 0.54 -7.04 4.62
CA ALA A 37 1.16 -8.19 5.26
C ALA A 37 0.79 -9.50 4.54
N ASP A 38 -0.46 -9.65 4.09
CA ASP A 38 -0.90 -10.80 3.28
C ASP A 38 -0.15 -10.87 1.94
N GLN A 39 0.20 -9.71 1.35
CA GLN A 39 1.05 -9.63 0.15
C GLN A 39 2.54 -9.79 0.44
N LYS A 40 2.94 -9.86 1.73
CA LYS A 40 4.33 -9.97 2.18
C LYS A 40 5.21 -8.86 1.59
N PHE A 41 4.71 -7.62 1.54
CA PHE A 41 5.36 -6.54 0.79
C PHE A 41 5.59 -5.27 1.64
N LYS A 42 6.79 -4.69 1.50
CA LYS A 42 7.15 -3.34 1.98
C LYS A 42 7.92 -2.60 0.90
N ASP A 43 7.75 -1.28 0.82
CA ASP A 43 8.31 -0.49 -0.27
C ASP A 43 9.81 -0.20 -0.10
N PHE A 44 10.23 0.20 1.10
CA PHE A 44 11.61 0.62 1.33
C PHE A 44 12.05 0.44 2.78
N LYS A 45 13.38 0.46 3.01
CA LYS A 45 13.95 0.59 4.35
C LYS A 45 14.23 2.05 4.64
N HIS A 46 13.76 2.54 5.78
CA HIS A 46 14.09 3.87 6.27
C HIS A 46 15.61 4.00 6.43
N ALA A 47 16.21 5.04 5.84
CA ALA A 47 17.67 5.18 5.75
C ALA A 47 18.37 5.23 7.12
N THR A 48 17.76 5.87 8.12
CA THR A 48 18.32 5.98 9.48
C THR A 48 17.96 4.81 10.39
N THR A 49 16.67 4.48 10.54
CA THR A 49 16.20 3.47 11.50
C THR A 49 16.30 2.03 10.97
N GLY A 50 16.46 1.83 9.66
CA GLY A 50 16.45 0.52 9.02
C GLY A 50 15.06 -0.14 8.95
N ALA A 51 14.01 0.51 9.46
CA ALA A 51 12.65 -0.04 9.49
C ALA A 51 12.10 -0.22 8.07
N ALA A 52 11.40 -1.35 7.82
CA ALA A 52 10.69 -1.58 6.57
C ALA A 52 9.36 -0.79 6.57
N LEU A 53 9.21 0.15 5.65
CA LEU A 53 8.09 1.08 5.58
C LEU A 53 7.26 0.86 4.32
N SER A 54 6.00 1.28 4.41
CA SER A 54 5.07 1.34 3.28
C SER A 54 5.06 2.75 2.71
N LYS A 55 5.01 2.87 1.39
CA LYS A 55 4.76 4.14 0.70
C LYS A 55 3.28 4.20 0.37
N LEU A 56 2.61 5.26 0.83
CA LEU A 56 1.21 5.55 0.48
C LEU A 56 1.16 6.58 -0.65
N GLN A 57 0.21 6.41 -1.58
CA GLN A 57 -0.05 7.29 -2.71
C GLN A 57 -1.55 7.60 -2.75
N HIS A 58 -1.88 8.91 -2.83
CA HIS A 58 -3.21 9.52 -3.01
C HIS A 58 -4.42 8.55 -2.82
N PRO A 59 -4.70 8.10 -1.58
CA PRO A 59 -5.76 7.13 -1.31
C PRO A 59 -7.12 7.84 -1.24
N ASP A 60 -7.43 8.68 -2.25
CA ASP A 60 -8.59 9.57 -2.22
C ASP A 60 -9.89 8.76 -2.22
N THR A 61 -9.95 7.69 -3.02
CA THR A 61 -11.11 6.81 -3.09
C THR A 61 -11.34 6.08 -1.77
N GLU A 62 -10.29 5.48 -1.20
CA GLU A 62 -10.39 4.71 0.03
C GLU A 62 -10.61 5.58 1.26
N SER A 63 -10.16 6.83 1.22
CA SER A 63 -10.42 7.83 2.27
C SER A 63 -11.84 8.38 2.19
N PHE A 64 -12.45 8.39 1.00
CA PHE A 64 -13.81 8.86 0.80
C PHE A 64 -14.87 7.90 1.36
N TRP A 65 -14.60 6.59 1.36
CA TRP A 65 -15.51 5.56 1.85
C TRP A 65 -15.91 5.78 3.31
N GLY A 66 -17.21 5.75 3.57
CA GLY A 66 -17.77 5.93 4.92
C GLY A 66 -17.78 7.38 5.41
N SER A 67 -17.33 8.34 4.59
CA SER A 67 -17.46 9.78 4.87
C SER A 67 -18.93 10.21 4.91
N LYS A 68 -19.22 11.40 5.45
CA LYS A 68 -20.59 11.95 5.44
C LYS A 68 -21.12 12.16 4.01
N HIS A 69 -20.24 12.55 3.08
CA HIS A 69 -20.60 12.80 1.68
C HIS A 69 -20.93 11.50 0.96
N GLU A 70 -20.07 10.49 1.06
CA GLU A 70 -20.30 9.17 0.45
C GLU A 70 -21.58 8.53 0.97
N LYS A 71 -21.80 8.55 2.29
CA LYS A 71 -23.04 8.07 2.91
C LYS A 71 -24.30 8.82 2.48
N ALA A 72 -24.15 10.05 2.00
CA ALA A 72 -25.24 10.85 1.46
C ALA A 72 -25.41 10.69 -0.07
N GLY A 73 -24.64 9.79 -0.69
CA GLY A 73 -24.69 9.54 -2.14
C GLY A 73 -23.97 10.60 -2.99
N VAL A 74 -23.14 11.44 -2.38
CA VAL A 74 -22.29 12.38 -3.12
C VAL A 74 -21.16 11.60 -3.78
N GLU A 75 -20.81 11.97 -5.01
CA GLU A 75 -19.74 11.36 -5.80
C GLU A 75 -18.69 12.41 -6.18
N CYS A 76 -17.58 11.97 -6.79
CA CYS A 76 -16.49 12.86 -7.19
C CYS A 76 -16.85 13.83 -8.34
N LYS A 77 -17.94 13.58 -9.07
CA LYS A 77 -18.30 14.22 -10.35
C LYS A 77 -19.11 15.50 -10.19
#